data_AF-A0A8J2PDL7-F1
#
_entry.id   AF-A0A8J2PDL7-F1
#
_cell.length_a   1.000
_cell.length_b   1.000
_cell.length_c   1.000
_cell.angle_alpha   90.00
_cell.angle_beta   90.00
_cell.angle_gamma   90.00
#
_symmetry.space_group_name_H-M   'P 1'
#
loop_
_entity.id
_entity.type
_entity.pdbx_description
1 polymer ?
#
loop_
_entity_poly.entity_id
_entity_poly.type
_entity_poly.pdbx_seq_one_letter_code
_entity_poly.pdbx_strand_id
1 'polypeptide(L)'
;MQFDLASKQIIQDEEGKVKTDAEEVAETWRKYCKKLYAEEEELPDDPRFNTMEEKEPPILLDEVIQAIEYLKNNKAPGPDKVIAEVFKAGSKEVTHQIHNICNLIWLSSKWLEDWVQSTYQWLGINTT
;
A
#
# COMPACT_ATOMS: atom_id res chain seq x y z
N MET A 1 -37.82 1.39 17.22
CA MET A 1 -37.07 0.14 17.00
C MET A 1 -35.60 0.52 17.09
N GLN A 2 -34.96 0.16 18.19
CA GLN A 2 -33.64 0.66 18.59
C GLN A 2 -32.59 -0.28 17.99
N PHE A 3 -31.77 0.22 17.06
CA PHE A 3 -30.62 -0.52 16.53
C PHE A 3 -29.42 -0.26 17.45
N ASP A 4 -29.35 -1.01 18.55
CA ASP A 4 -28.11 -1.16 19.31
C ASP A 4 -27.40 -2.43 18.81
N LEU A 5 -26.76 -2.33 17.65
CA LEU A 5 -25.73 -3.29 17.25
C LEU A 5 -24.38 -2.67 17.60
N ALA A 6 -24.10 -2.54 18.90
CA ALA A 6 -22.71 -2.52 19.33
C ALA A 6 -22.10 -3.82 18.79
N SER A 7 -21.26 -3.71 17.76
CA SER A 7 -20.54 -4.83 17.18
C SER A 7 -19.66 -5.43 18.27
N LYS A 8 -20.21 -6.38 19.02
CA LYS A 8 -19.48 -7.10 20.06
C LYS A 8 -18.41 -7.88 19.33
N GLN A 9 -17.19 -7.37 19.35
CA GLN A 9 -16.06 -8.03 18.71
C GLN A 9 -15.77 -9.29 19.52
N ILE A 10 -15.91 -10.43 18.87
CA ILE A 10 -15.65 -11.73 19.46
C ILE A 10 -14.40 -12.27 18.77
N ILE A 11 -13.34 -12.50 19.52
CA ILE A 11 -12.10 -13.07 19.00
C ILE A 11 -11.72 -14.30 19.80
N GLN A 12 -11.22 -15.32 19.14
CA GLN A 12 -10.71 -16.52 19.77
C GLN A 12 -9.19 -16.38 19.90
N ASP A 13 -8.65 -16.59 21.11
CA ASP A 13 -7.21 -16.60 21.33
C ASP A 13 -6.56 -17.92 20.87
N GLU A 14 -5.23 -17.99 20.92
CA GLU A 14 -4.44 -19.17 20.50
C GLU A 14 -4.75 -20.42 21.34
N GLU A 15 -5.31 -20.26 22.55
CA GLU A 15 -5.73 -21.34 23.44
C GLU A 15 -7.18 -21.78 23.19
N GLY A 16 -7.84 -21.20 22.17
CA GLY A 16 -9.20 -21.51 21.78
C GLY A 16 -10.27 -20.88 22.65
N LYS A 17 -9.91 -19.91 23.50
CA LYS A 17 -10.84 -19.23 24.40
C LYS A 17 -11.42 -17.99 23.72
N VAL A 18 -12.73 -17.89 23.80
CA VAL A 18 -13.50 -16.79 23.20
C VAL A 18 -13.45 -15.57 24.12
N LYS A 19 -12.95 -14.45 23.58
CA LYS A 19 -12.85 -13.15 24.22
C LYS A 19 -13.91 -12.22 23.62
N THR A 20 -14.63 -11.52 24.49
CA THR A 20 -15.74 -10.63 24.10
C THR A 20 -15.65 -9.24 24.73
N ASP A 21 -14.68 -9.04 25.62
CA ASP A 21 -14.35 -7.75 26.20
C ASP A 21 -13.43 -6.97 25.25
N ALA A 22 -13.65 -5.67 25.11
CA ALA A 22 -12.94 -4.83 24.15
C ALA A 22 -11.43 -4.76 24.43
N GLU A 23 -11.02 -4.75 25.70
CA GLU A 23 -9.62 -4.71 26.10
C GLU A 23 -8.94 -6.06 25.82
N GLU A 24 -9.64 -7.16 26.10
CA GLU A 24 -9.15 -8.50 25.78
C GLU A 24 -9.04 -8.73 24.26
N VAL A 25 -9.99 -8.23 23.49
CA VAL A 25 -9.96 -8.31 22.02
C VAL A 25 -8.77 -7.55 21.45
N ALA A 26 -8.54 -6.33 21.92
CA ALA A 26 -7.40 -5.51 21.50
C ALA A 26 -6.06 -6.18 21.86
N GLU A 27 -5.98 -6.79 23.03
CA GLU A 27 -4.78 -7.49 23.48
C GLU A 27 -4.51 -8.77 22.68
N THR A 28 -5.55 -9.54 22.32
CA THR A 28 -5.41 -10.69 21.42
C THR A 28 -4.93 -10.27 20.04
N TRP A 29 -5.47 -9.18 19.47
CA TRP A 29 -5.00 -8.60 18.22
C TRP A 29 -3.53 -8.16 18.31
N ARG A 30 -3.15 -7.48 19.39
CA ARG A 30 -1.77 -7.04 19.63
C ARG A 30 -0.81 -8.22 19.66
N LYS A 31 -1.16 -9.30 20.36
CA LYS A 31 -0.35 -10.52 20.43
C LYS A 31 -0.24 -11.21 19.07
N TYR A 32 -1.35 -11.35 18.35
CA TYR A 32 -1.38 -11.93 17.02
C TYR A 32 -0.50 -11.16 16.03
N CYS A 33 -0.67 -9.84 15.92
CA CYS A 33 0.16 -9.01 15.05
C CYS A 33 1.62 -9.05 15.46
N LYS A 34 1.92 -9.02 16.77
CA LYS A 34 3.30 -9.11 17.25
C LYS A 34 3.95 -10.43 16.85
N LYS A 35 3.23 -11.56 16.91
CA LYS A 35 3.73 -12.86 16.47
C LYS A 35 3.94 -12.89 14.95
N LEU A 36 2.93 -12.47 14.19
CA LEU A 36 2.95 -12.42 12.73
C LEU A 36 4.15 -11.64 12.18
N TYR A 37 4.59 -10.59 12.87
CA TYR A 37 5.71 -9.74 12.46
C TYR A 37 7.01 -9.95 13.26
N ALA A 38 7.02 -10.84 14.26
CA ALA A 38 8.24 -11.21 15.00
C ALA A 38 8.95 -12.41 14.40
N GLU A 39 8.20 -13.28 13.71
CA GLU A 39 8.78 -14.33 12.90
C GLU A 39 9.26 -13.70 11.58
N GLU A 40 10.56 -13.38 11.51
CA GLU A 40 11.30 -13.69 10.29
C GLU A 40 11.23 -15.22 10.16
N GLU A 41 10.09 -15.77 9.71
CA GLU A 41 10.12 -17.12 9.19
C GLU A 41 11.17 -17.08 8.09
N GLU A 42 12.29 -17.78 8.31
CA GLU A 42 13.08 -18.30 7.20
C GLU A 42 12.07 -19.06 6.36
N LEU A 43 11.56 -18.39 5.32
CA LEU A 43 10.70 -18.98 4.34
C LEU A 43 11.35 -20.32 3.98
N PRO A 44 10.61 -21.44 4.03
CA PRO A 44 11.18 -22.71 3.64
C PRO A 44 11.87 -22.49 2.30
N ASP A 45 13.12 -22.95 2.20
CA ASP A 45 13.99 -22.85 1.02
C ASP A 45 13.32 -23.62 -0.13
N ASP A 46 12.26 -23.02 -0.65
CA ASP A 46 11.41 -23.57 -1.66
C ASP A 46 12.17 -23.29 -2.96
N PRO A 47 12.56 -24.34 -3.70
CA PRO A 47 13.34 -24.17 -4.92
C PRO A 47 12.63 -23.35 -6.00
N ARG A 48 11.34 -23.01 -5.83
CA ARG A 48 10.63 -22.01 -6.66
C ARG A 48 10.97 -20.56 -6.29
N PHE A 49 11.33 -20.31 -5.02
CA PHE A 49 11.80 -19.02 -4.50
C PHE A 49 13.33 -18.94 -4.43
N ASN A 50 14.00 -20.10 -4.50
CA ASN A 50 15.45 -20.21 -4.68
C ASN A 50 15.86 -20.03 -6.17
N THR A 51 15.10 -19.22 -6.91
CA THR A 51 15.54 -18.65 -8.18
C THR A 51 16.55 -17.57 -7.86
N MET A 52 17.77 -18.01 -7.55
CA MET A 52 19.03 -17.47 -8.05
C MET A 52 18.88 -16.05 -8.62
N GLU A 53 19.12 -15.02 -7.78
CA GLU A 53 19.48 -13.62 -8.07
C GLU A 53 19.26 -13.04 -9.50
N GLU A 54 18.22 -13.44 -10.22
CA GLU A 54 17.81 -12.78 -11.45
C GLU A 54 17.08 -11.53 -10.99
N LYS A 55 17.87 -10.46 -10.81
CA LYS A 55 17.32 -9.12 -10.65
C LYS A 55 16.24 -8.96 -11.70
N GLU A 56 15.01 -8.74 -11.23
CA GLU A 56 13.88 -8.47 -12.10
C GLU A 56 14.29 -7.42 -13.14
N PRO A 57 13.93 -7.62 -14.41
CA PRO A 57 14.39 -6.75 -15.49
C PRO A 57 13.96 -5.30 -15.22
N PRO A 58 14.66 -4.32 -15.81
CA PRO A 58 14.22 -2.93 -15.75
C PRO A 58 12.82 -2.81 -16.35
N ILE A 59 12.05 -1.87 -15.81
CA ILE A 59 10.69 -1.58 -16.28
C ILE A 59 10.78 -1.18 -17.75
N LEU A 60 9.96 -1.80 -18.59
CA LEU A 60 9.89 -1.54 -20.03
C LEU A 60 9.10 -0.28 -20.33
N LEU A 61 9.42 0.38 -21.45
CA LEU A 61 8.67 1.56 -21.88
C LEU A 61 7.20 1.23 -22.19
N ASP A 62 6.94 0.06 -22.75
CA ASP A 62 5.58 -0.40 -23.08
C ASP A 62 4.73 -0.64 -21.83
N GLU A 63 5.32 -1.03 -20.71
CA GLU A 63 4.62 -1.16 -19.42
C GLU A 63 4.18 0.22 -18.92
N VAL A 64 5.03 1.23 -19.05
CA VAL A 64 4.71 2.62 -18.69
C VAL A 64 3.62 3.18 -19.58
N ILE A 65 3.67 2.91 -20.89
CA ILE A 65 2.61 3.32 -21.83
C ILE A 65 1.28 2.71 -21.42
N GLN A 66 1.24 1.40 -21.20
CA GLN A 66 0.02 0.71 -20.77
C GLN A 66 -0.50 1.23 -19.43
N ALA A 67 0.39 1.50 -18.47
CA ALA A 67 0.03 2.07 -17.18
C ALA A 67 -0.62 3.45 -17.33
N ILE A 68 -0.07 4.33 -18.17
CA ILE A 68 -0.63 5.66 -18.46
C ILE A 68 -2.01 5.53 -19.10
N GLU A 69 -2.18 4.62 -20.07
CA GLU A 69 -3.47 4.38 -20.72
C GLU A 69 -4.54 3.88 -19.73
N TYR A 70 -4.14 3.02 -18.79
CA TYR A 70 -5.01 2.43 -17.78
C TYR A 70 -5.47 3.41 -16.68
N LEU A 71 -4.80 4.55 -16.51
CA LEU A 71 -5.19 5.56 -15.51
C LEU A 71 -6.65 5.98 -15.69
N LYS A 72 -7.40 6.16 -14.59
CA LYS A 72 -8.81 6.58 -14.67
C LYS A 72 -8.90 8.09 -14.86
N ASN A 73 -9.70 8.52 -15.82
CA ASN A 73 -10.00 9.93 -16.06
C ASN A 73 -10.96 10.48 -15.00
N ASN A 74 -11.00 11.81 -14.86
CA ASN A 74 -11.86 12.60 -13.97
C ASN A 74 -11.69 12.25 -12.49
N LYS A 75 -10.48 11.86 -12.10
CA LYS A 75 -10.11 11.71 -10.68
C LYS A 75 -9.67 13.07 -10.13
N ALA A 76 -10.00 13.30 -8.86
CA ALA A 76 -9.49 14.47 -8.16
C ALA A 76 -7.96 14.44 -8.17
N PRO A 77 -7.29 15.56 -8.46
CA PRO A 77 -5.84 15.60 -8.44
C PRO A 77 -5.30 15.29 -7.03
N GLY A 78 -4.11 14.71 -6.98
CA GLY A 78 -3.39 14.52 -5.74
C GLY A 78 -2.87 15.83 -5.14
N PRO A 79 -2.08 15.77 -4.05
CA PRO A 79 -1.41 16.93 -3.47
C PRO A 79 -0.52 17.70 -4.47
N ASP A 80 0.02 16.98 -5.46
CA ASP A 80 0.83 17.50 -6.57
C ASP A 80 0.03 18.30 -7.61
N LYS A 81 -1.31 18.28 -7.52
CA LYS A 81 -2.25 18.93 -8.45
C LYS A 81 -2.22 18.39 -9.89
N VAL A 82 -1.60 17.23 -10.11
CA VAL A 82 -1.51 16.61 -11.44
C VAL A 82 -2.66 15.64 -11.63
N ILE A 83 -3.35 15.76 -12.78
CA ILE A 83 -4.45 14.86 -13.17
C ILE A 83 -3.99 13.85 -14.20
N ALA A 84 -4.65 12.68 -14.25
CA ALA A 84 -4.31 11.58 -15.14
C ALA A 84 -4.29 11.99 -16.63
N GLU A 85 -5.16 12.93 -17.00
CA GLU A 85 -5.30 13.46 -18.35
C GLU A 85 -4.03 14.14 -18.85
N VAL A 86 -3.23 14.73 -17.95
CA VAL A 86 -1.96 15.36 -18.32
C VAL A 86 -0.97 14.31 -18.83
N PHE A 87 -0.93 13.14 -18.20
CA PHE A 87 -0.07 12.05 -18.63
C PHE A 87 -0.55 11.42 -19.94
N LYS A 88 -1.88 11.28 -20.11
CA LYS A 88 -2.47 10.74 -21.35
C LYS A 88 -2.36 11.68 -22.54
N ALA A 89 -2.47 12.98 -22.31
CA ALA A 89 -2.27 14.00 -23.34
C ALA A 89 -0.80 14.38 -23.53
N GLY A 90 0.09 13.84 -22.68
CA GLY A 90 1.52 14.09 -22.71
C GLY A 90 2.16 13.65 -24.03
N SER A 91 3.25 14.32 -24.40
CA SER A 91 4.08 13.88 -25.53
C SER A 91 4.89 12.63 -25.16
N LYS A 92 5.47 11.96 -26.16
CA LYS A 92 6.39 10.83 -25.94
C LYS A 92 7.54 11.16 -24.99
N GLU A 93 7.97 12.42 -24.98
CA GLU A 93 9.01 12.91 -24.06
C GLU A 93 8.55 12.76 -22.60
N VAL A 94 7.30 13.09 -22.28
CA VAL A 94 6.74 12.93 -20.92
C VAL A 94 6.75 11.46 -20.50
N THR A 95 6.35 10.56 -21.40
CA THR A 95 6.39 9.11 -21.16
C THR A 95 7.81 8.62 -20.91
N HIS A 96 8.80 9.12 -21.67
CA HIS A 96 10.21 8.79 -21.47
C HIS A 96 10.73 9.29 -20.11
N GLN A 97 10.35 10.49 -19.70
CA GLN A 97 10.74 11.01 -18.38
C GLN A 97 10.15 10.17 -17.24
N ILE A 98 8.89 9.74 -17.35
CA ILE A 98 8.26 8.84 -16.37
C ILE A 98 8.99 7.49 -16.33
N HIS A 99 9.28 6.91 -17.49
CA HIS A 99 10.02 5.66 -17.61
C HIS A 99 11.41 5.74 -16.96
N ASN A 100 12.12 6.85 -17.15
CA ASN A 100 13.39 7.11 -16.49
C ASN A 100 13.24 7.17 -14.97
N ILE A 101 12.25 7.90 -14.45
CA ILE A 101 12.01 8.02 -13.00
C ILE A 101 11.66 6.65 -12.39
N CYS A 102 10.78 5.89 -13.03
CA CYS A 102 10.42 4.54 -12.60
C CYS A 102 11.65 3.63 -12.51
N ASN A 103 12.50 3.62 -13.53
CA ASN A 103 13.73 2.83 -13.52
C ASN A 103 14.77 3.33 -12.52
N LEU A 104 14.87 4.64 -12.28
CA LEU A 104 15.74 5.19 -11.25
C LEU A 104 15.32 4.71 -9.85
N ILE A 105 14.03 4.73 -9.55
CA ILE A 105 13.49 4.21 -8.29
C ILE A 105 13.73 2.70 -8.18
N TRP A 106 13.45 1.96 -9.26
CA TRP A 106 13.63 0.51 -9.33
C TRP A 106 15.08 0.09 -9.03
N LEU A 107 16.05 0.71 -9.72
CA LEU A 107 17.47 0.38 -9.61
C LEU A 107 18.11 0.88 -8.32
N SER A 108 17.67 2.03 -7.81
CA SER A 108 18.24 2.61 -6.58
C SER A 108 17.64 1.99 -5.30
N SER A 109 16.50 1.32 -5.40
CA SER A 109 15.71 0.81 -4.27
C SER A 109 15.42 1.89 -3.21
N LYS A 110 15.39 3.17 -3.63
CA LYS A 110 15.11 4.33 -2.77
C LYS A 110 13.81 4.97 -3.21
N TRP A 111 12.89 5.08 -2.26
CA TRP A 111 11.64 5.81 -2.43
C TRP A 111 11.88 7.32 -2.42
N LEU A 112 11.07 8.05 -3.20
CA LEU A 112 11.02 9.50 -3.11
C LEU A 112 10.43 9.90 -1.76
N GLU A 113 11.01 10.91 -1.10
CA GLU A 113 10.56 11.37 0.23
C GLU A 113 9.05 11.70 0.23
N ASP A 114 8.57 12.34 -0.82
CA ASP A 114 7.15 12.71 -1.00
C ASP A 114 6.22 11.49 -1.01
N TRP A 115 6.69 10.31 -1.45
CA TRP A 115 5.87 9.10 -1.52
C TRP A 115 5.73 8.41 -0.16
N VAL A 116 6.62 8.73 0.79
CA VAL A 116 6.59 8.20 2.16
C VAL A 116 5.75 9.09 3.07
N GLN A 117 5.36 10.28 2.61
CA GLN A 117 4.50 11.20 3.37
C GLN A 117 3.02 10.90 3.14
N SER A 118 2.31 10.52 4.21
CA SER A 118 0.85 10.45 4.20
C SER A 118 0.28 11.80 4.67
N THR A 119 -0.41 12.51 3.78
CA THR A 119 -1.12 13.75 4.13
C THR A 119 -2.49 13.41 4.73
N TYR A 120 -2.57 13.36 6.05
CA TYR A 120 -3.87 13.35 6.74
C TYR A 120 -4.48 14.75 6.68
N GLN A 121 -5.45 14.95 5.79
CA GLN A 121 -6.23 16.19 5.76
C GLN A 121 -7.25 16.15 6.91
N TRP A 122 -6.84 16.61 8.10
CA TRP A 122 -7.76 16.80 9.22
C TRP A 122 -8.68 17.98 8.88
N LEU A 123 -9.92 17.69 8.48
CA LEU A 123 -10.97 18.70 8.42
C LEU A 123 -11.35 19.03 9.87
N GLY A 124 -10.64 20.00 10.43
CA GLY A 124 -10.94 20.56 11.74
C GLY A 124 -12.30 21.22 11.73
N ILE A 125 -13.31 20.51 12.24
CA ILE A 125 -14.47 21.16 12.84
C ILE A 125 -13.97 21.92 14.07
N ASN A 126 -13.74 23.23 13.89
CA ASN A 126 -13.63 24.14 15.03
C ASN A 126 -15.02 24.23 15.68
N THR A 127 -15.25 23.44 16.72
CA THR A 127 -16.33 23.72 17.67
C THR A 127 -15.85 24.81 18.63
N THR A 128 -16.39 26.01 18.46
CA THR A 128 -16.49 27.03 19.51
C THR A 128 -17.96 27.21 19.83
#